data_AF-A0AAV9AH28-F1
#
_entry.id   AF-A0AAV9AH28-F1
#
_cell.length_a   1.000
_cell.length_b   1.000
_cell.length_c   1.000
_cell.angle_alpha   90.00
_cell.angle_beta   90.00
_cell.angle_gamma   90.00
#
_symmetry.space_group_name_H-M   'P 1'
#
loop_
_entity.id
_entity.type
_entity.pdbx_description
1 polymer ?
#
loop_
_entity_poly.entity_id
_entity_poly.type
_entity_poly.pdbx_seq_one_letter_code
_entity_poly.pdbx_strand_id
1 'polypeptide(L)'
;MPTSVPLHLWKASVGNACTYIPRVDDKVFYFPAGHSELSSSPIDIASEEPPVSVATASTIHCQIVEVQLLADNDTDEAFYRILLQPCPYRGPIFKPSSAVTPPPPPSTMSLSWFSKVLTQSDAHNGGGYSIPRACAESLFPPLNYADDTPLQTLSVTDMHGTVWEFRHIFRGNPKRHLLTTGWSRFVTGKSLTKEDSVVFMKVGVEEELFVGIRRRRRMGELRGRGEVVNAMRKAWAGETFEVTYYPRKGTLEFIVGVDAVERVLRERWAPGVRVKMAVEMEDSRKIWVHGFFIV
;
A
#
# COMPACT_ATOMS: atom_id res chain seq x y z
N MET A 1 0.33 11.59 -16.31
CA MET A 1 1.37 11.49 -15.27
C MET A 1 0.69 11.16 -13.96
N PRO A 2 1.16 10.15 -13.20
CA PRO A 2 0.55 9.79 -11.91
C PRO A 2 0.61 10.96 -10.92
N THR A 3 -0.36 11.03 -10.01
CA THR A 3 -0.45 12.14 -9.05
C THR A 3 0.44 11.87 -7.84
N SER A 4 1.22 12.88 -7.41
CA SER A 4 1.98 12.80 -6.17
C SER A 4 1.06 12.89 -4.95
N VAL A 5 1.25 11.98 -3.99
CA VAL A 5 0.41 11.86 -2.80
C VAL A 5 1.23 12.15 -1.54
N PRO A 6 0.76 13.04 -0.65
CA PRO A 6 1.38 13.25 0.66
C PRO A 6 1.53 11.95 1.44
N LEU A 7 2.66 11.78 2.13
CA LEU A 7 3.01 10.55 2.85
C LEU A 7 1.90 10.04 3.78
N HIS A 8 1.21 10.92 4.50
CA HIS A 8 0.18 10.52 5.46
C HIS A 8 -1.08 9.95 4.77
N LEU A 9 -1.53 10.57 3.66
CA LEU A 9 -2.62 10.05 2.83
C LEU A 9 -2.22 8.73 2.16
N TRP A 10 -1.00 8.68 1.62
CA TRP A 10 -0.49 7.47 0.99
C TRP A 10 -0.45 6.29 1.97
N LYS A 11 0.04 6.51 3.20
CA LYS A 11 0.04 5.52 4.28
C LYS A 11 -1.36 5.02 4.62
N ALA A 12 -2.33 5.92 4.81
CA ALA A 12 -3.72 5.52 5.07
C ALA A 12 -4.32 4.75 3.87
N SER A 13 -4.02 5.18 2.64
CA SER A 13 -4.47 4.52 1.41
C SER A 13 -3.99 3.08 1.33
N VAL A 14 -2.70 2.81 1.56
CA VAL A 14 -2.17 1.43 1.46
C VAL A 14 -2.45 0.60 2.71
N GLY A 15 -2.72 1.26 3.85
CA GLY A 15 -3.01 0.63 5.11
C GLY A 15 -1.84 -0.21 5.62
N ASN A 16 -2.12 -1.43 6.03
CA ASN A 16 -1.15 -2.33 6.64
C ASN A 16 -0.32 -3.13 5.63
N ALA A 17 -0.60 -3.00 4.34
CA ALA A 17 -0.01 -3.83 3.29
C ALA A 17 1.43 -3.45 2.96
N CYS A 18 1.83 -2.23 3.30
CA CYS A 18 3.19 -1.76 3.15
C CYS A 18 3.88 -1.82 4.51
N THR A 19 4.74 -2.82 4.74
CA THR A 19 5.45 -2.95 6.02
C THR A 19 6.68 -2.06 6.11
N TYR A 20 7.22 -1.67 4.96
CA TYR A 20 8.38 -0.81 4.81
C TYR A 20 8.09 0.35 3.87
N ILE A 21 8.28 1.57 4.37
CA ILE A 21 8.12 2.79 3.57
C ILE A 21 9.51 3.28 3.20
N PRO A 22 9.87 3.26 1.90
CA PRO A 22 11.21 3.65 1.47
C PRO A 22 11.49 5.12 1.77
N ARG A 23 12.73 5.43 2.13
CA ARG A 23 13.25 6.80 2.24
C ARG A 23 14.48 6.95 1.38
N VAL A 24 14.73 8.17 0.93
CA VAL A 24 16.00 8.52 0.28
C VAL A 24 17.15 8.18 1.22
N ASP A 25 18.24 7.68 0.67
CA ASP A 25 19.44 7.18 1.33
C ASP A 25 19.34 5.88 2.12
N ASP A 26 18.14 5.29 2.24
CA ASP A 26 18.01 3.96 2.83
C ASP A 26 18.84 2.94 2.03
N LYS A 27 19.52 2.06 2.77
CA LYS A 27 20.21 0.90 2.21
C LYS A 27 19.26 -0.29 2.18
N VAL A 28 19.13 -0.91 1.01
CA VAL A 28 18.19 -2.02 0.77
C VAL A 28 18.85 -3.13 -0.02
N PHE A 29 18.32 -4.34 0.12
CA PHE A 29 18.56 -5.44 -0.80
C PHE A 29 17.42 -5.50 -1.82
N TYR A 30 17.80 -5.49 -3.10
CA TYR A 30 16.94 -5.79 -4.23
C TYR A 30 17.06 -7.28 -4.59
N PHE A 31 15.91 -7.95 -4.75
CA PHE A 31 15.81 -9.37 -5.07
C PHE A 31 15.23 -9.53 -6.49
N PRO A 32 16.09 -9.73 -7.52
CA PRO A 32 15.63 -9.89 -8.90
C PRO A 32 14.57 -11.00 -9.07
N ALA A 33 14.72 -12.12 -8.35
CA ALA A 33 13.76 -13.21 -8.37
C ALA A 33 12.37 -12.79 -7.89
N GLY A 34 12.27 -12.10 -6.75
CA GLY A 34 10.99 -11.58 -6.26
C GLY A 34 10.39 -10.51 -7.17
N HIS A 35 11.22 -9.70 -7.83
CA HIS A 35 10.73 -8.74 -8.82
C HIS A 35 10.17 -9.44 -10.06
N SER A 36 10.79 -10.54 -10.50
CA SER A 36 10.34 -11.34 -11.65
C SER A 36 8.94 -11.92 -11.48
N GLU A 37 8.52 -12.23 -10.25
CA GLU A 37 7.16 -12.72 -9.94
C GLU A 37 6.07 -11.68 -10.21
N LEU A 38 6.45 -10.40 -10.36
CA LEU A 38 5.52 -9.34 -10.76
C LEU A 38 5.35 -9.23 -12.27
N SER A 39 6.07 -10.01 -13.09
CA SER A 39 5.98 -9.97 -14.55
C SER A 39 4.72 -10.68 -15.07
N SER A 40 4.09 -10.11 -16.10
CA SER A 40 2.87 -10.65 -16.72
C SER A 40 3.06 -11.96 -17.46
N SER A 41 4.30 -12.33 -17.72
CA SER A 41 4.68 -13.64 -18.19
C SER A 41 5.94 -14.12 -17.47
N PRO A 42 6.15 -15.44 -17.34
CA PRO A 42 7.32 -15.99 -16.69
C PRO A 42 8.61 -15.43 -17.28
N ILE A 43 9.56 -15.08 -16.41
CA ILE A 43 10.92 -14.67 -16.78
C ILE A 43 11.85 -15.81 -16.39
N ASP A 44 12.51 -16.41 -17.37
CA ASP A 44 13.65 -17.29 -17.10
C ASP A 44 14.88 -16.43 -16.82
N ILE A 45 15.11 -16.16 -15.55
CA ILE A 45 16.20 -15.32 -15.05
C ILE A 45 17.57 -15.84 -15.52
N ALA A 46 17.72 -17.15 -15.68
CA ALA A 46 18.99 -17.75 -16.12
C ALA A 46 19.28 -17.48 -17.61
N SER A 47 18.22 -17.27 -18.42
CA SER A 47 18.33 -16.91 -19.83
C SER A 47 18.56 -15.41 -20.08
N GLU A 48 18.26 -14.57 -19.10
CA GLU A 48 18.50 -13.13 -19.17
C GLU A 48 19.96 -12.86 -18.81
N GLU A 49 20.86 -12.83 -19.80
CA GLU A 49 22.32 -12.73 -19.60
C GLU A 49 22.71 -11.55 -18.68
N PRO A 50 23.18 -11.81 -17.45
CA PRO A 50 23.89 -10.81 -16.67
C PRO A 50 25.30 -10.63 -17.25
N PRO A 51 25.91 -9.42 -17.18
CA PRO A 51 27.34 -9.28 -17.47
C PRO A 51 28.14 -10.30 -16.63
N VAL A 52 29.13 -10.94 -17.25
CA VAL A 52 29.86 -12.14 -16.77
C VAL A 52 30.40 -12.01 -15.33
N SER A 53 30.56 -10.80 -14.79
CA SER A 53 30.99 -10.52 -13.42
C SER A 53 29.89 -10.56 -12.35
N VAL A 54 28.60 -10.57 -12.70
CA VAL A 54 27.46 -10.42 -11.76
C VAL A 54 26.49 -11.62 -11.79
N ALA A 55 26.82 -12.65 -12.58
CA ALA A 55 25.96 -13.78 -12.90
C ALA A 55 25.50 -14.68 -11.73
N THR A 56 25.88 -14.37 -10.49
CA THR A 56 25.61 -15.19 -9.31
C THR A 56 24.96 -14.43 -8.16
N ALA A 57 24.78 -13.10 -8.28
CA ALA A 57 24.20 -12.31 -7.19
C ALA A 57 22.67 -12.50 -7.15
N SER A 58 22.20 -13.45 -6.33
CA SER A 58 20.78 -13.65 -6.02
C SER A 58 20.13 -12.42 -5.36
N THR A 59 20.95 -11.49 -4.86
CA THR A 59 20.56 -10.23 -4.23
C THR A 59 21.54 -9.13 -4.60
N ILE A 60 21.04 -7.90 -4.75
CA ILE A 60 21.85 -6.72 -5.11
C ILE A 60 21.66 -5.67 -4.02
N HIS A 61 22.76 -5.21 -3.45
CA HIS A 61 22.74 -4.15 -2.44
C HIS A 61 22.65 -2.78 -3.13
N CYS A 62 21.66 -1.98 -2.72
CA CYS A 62 21.34 -0.70 -3.34
C CYS A 62 21.16 0.41 -2.30
N GLN A 63 21.35 1.64 -2.73
CA GLN A 63 20.87 2.84 -2.04
C GLN A 63 19.66 3.39 -2.77
N ILE A 64 18.65 3.82 -2.02
CA ILE A 64 17.52 4.55 -2.59
C ILE A 64 17.94 5.99 -2.88
N VAL A 65 17.92 6.37 -4.15
CA VAL A 65 18.26 7.71 -4.64
C VAL A 65 17.04 8.63 -4.61
N GLU A 66 15.87 8.09 -4.95
CA GLU A 66 14.64 8.86 -5.03
C GLU A 66 13.44 8.02 -4.58
N VAL A 67 12.46 8.67 -3.95
CA VAL A 67 11.17 8.08 -3.59
C VAL A 67 10.05 8.99 -4.05
N GLN A 68 9.14 8.44 -4.84
CA GLN A 68 7.91 9.08 -5.26
C GLN A 68 6.73 8.27 -4.74
N LEU A 69 5.88 8.91 -3.93
CA LEU A 69 4.61 8.35 -3.46
C LEU A 69 3.50 8.84 -4.40
N LEU A 70 2.80 7.92 -5.02
CA LEU A 70 1.97 8.19 -6.18
C LEU A 70 0.60 7.51 -6.07
N ALA A 71 -0.40 8.06 -6.77
CA ALA A 71 -1.66 7.41 -7.09
C ALA A 71 -1.75 7.20 -8.60
N ASP A 72 -2.16 5.99 -8.99
CA ASP A 72 -2.34 5.61 -10.38
C ASP A 72 -3.62 6.26 -10.95
N ASN A 73 -3.54 6.88 -12.12
CA ASN A 73 -4.65 7.68 -12.64
C ASN A 73 -5.83 6.85 -13.17
N ASP A 74 -5.59 5.59 -13.50
CA ASP A 74 -6.62 4.72 -14.07
C ASP A 74 -7.29 3.88 -12.97
N THR A 75 -6.50 3.48 -11.96
CA THR A 75 -6.94 2.59 -10.90
C THR A 75 -7.17 3.29 -9.55
N ASP A 76 -6.69 4.52 -9.37
CA ASP A 76 -6.64 5.28 -8.11
C ASP A 76 -5.82 4.61 -6.99
N GLU A 77 -5.11 3.52 -7.29
CA GLU A 77 -4.36 2.78 -6.28
C GLU A 77 -3.07 3.50 -5.92
N ALA A 78 -2.83 3.60 -4.62
CA ALA A 78 -1.58 4.14 -4.09
C ALA A 78 -0.42 3.16 -4.34
N PHE A 79 0.66 3.69 -4.91
CA PHE A 79 1.88 2.95 -5.19
C PHE A 79 3.09 3.85 -4.95
N TYR A 80 4.29 3.27 -4.86
CA TYR A 80 5.50 4.08 -4.88
C TYR A 80 6.39 3.68 -6.03
N ARG A 81 7.22 4.64 -6.42
CA ARG A 81 8.28 4.48 -7.40
C ARG A 81 9.58 4.93 -6.77
N ILE A 82 10.60 4.10 -6.89
CA ILE A 82 11.91 4.42 -6.33
C ILE A 82 13.00 4.25 -7.38
N LEU A 83 14.00 5.10 -7.27
CA LEU A 83 15.23 5.01 -8.05
C LEU A 83 16.31 4.37 -7.17
N LEU A 84 16.90 3.28 -7.64
CA LEU A 84 17.89 2.50 -6.93
C LEU A 84 19.26 2.62 -7.60
N GLN A 85 20.29 2.82 -6.79
CA GLN A 85 21.68 2.76 -7.22
C GLN A 85 22.37 1.53 -6.58
N PRO A 86 22.77 0.53 -7.39
CA PRO A 86 23.64 -0.54 -6.92
C PRO A 86 24.90 0.02 -6.26
N CYS A 87 25.28 -0.51 -5.09
CA CYS A 87 26.47 -0.09 -4.38
C CYS A 87 27.13 -1.26 -3.62
N PRO A 88 28.46 -1.23 -3.39
CA PRO A 88 29.15 -2.31 -2.70
C PRO A 88 28.54 -2.59 -1.32
N TYR A 89 28.27 -3.86 -1.02
CA TYR A 89 27.89 -4.28 0.32
C TYR A 89 29.15 -4.36 1.19
N ARG A 90 29.24 -3.51 2.22
CA ARG A 90 30.41 -3.47 3.12
C ARG A 90 30.28 -4.39 4.34
N GLY A 91 29.36 -5.35 4.28
CA GLY A 91 29.05 -6.24 5.40
C GLY A 91 28.18 -5.56 6.46
N PRO A 92 27.76 -6.33 7.48
CA PRO A 92 26.97 -5.81 8.56
C PRO A 92 27.71 -4.71 9.30
N ILE A 93 27.13 -3.52 9.34
CA ILE A 93 27.64 -2.46 10.19
C ILE A 93 27.30 -2.90 11.62
N PHE A 94 28.31 -3.42 12.34
CA PHE A 94 28.22 -3.59 13.80
C PHE A 94 28.07 -2.20 14.42
N LYS A 95 26.86 -1.65 14.40
CA LYS A 95 26.48 -0.58 15.30
C LYS A 95 26.29 -1.26 16.65
N PRO A 96 27.15 -1.05 17.66
CA PRO A 96 26.78 -1.42 19.01
C PRO A 96 25.42 -0.76 19.27
N SER A 97 24.47 -1.54 19.74
CA SER A 97 23.09 -1.14 19.97
C SER A 97 23.02 0.00 20.98
N SER A 98 23.34 1.22 20.55
CA SER A 98 22.77 2.41 21.15
C SER A 98 21.35 2.43 20.65
N ALA A 99 20.44 1.94 21.50
CA ALA A 99 19.02 2.15 21.37
C ALA A 99 18.74 3.67 21.49
N VAL A 100 19.15 4.44 20.49
CA VAL A 100 18.60 5.77 20.26
C VAL A 100 17.28 5.49 19.59
N THR A 101 16.26 5.30 20.43
CA THR A 101 14.88 5.45 19.99
C THR A 101 14.83 6.79 19.27
N PRO A 102 14.50 6.84 17.96
CA PRO A 102 14.35 8.13 17.30
C PRO A 102 13.34 8.93 18.13
N PRO A 103 13.60 10.23 18.39
CA PRO A 103 12.68 11.05 19.13
C PRO A 103 11.28 10.86 18.54
N PRO A 104 10.23 10.72 19.37
CA PRO A 104 8.88 10.59 18.87
C PRO A 104 8.65 11.72 17.86
N PRO A 105 8.14 11.40 16.64
CA PRO A 105 7.93 12.44 15.64
C PRO A 105 7.10 13.56 16.27
N PRO A 106 7.42 14.84 15.97
CA PRO A 106 6.68 15.97 16.49
C PRO A 106 5.19 15.74 16.24
N SER A 107 4.37 16.05 17.26
CA SER A 107 2.92 15.82 17.33
C SER A 107 2.29 15.90 15.94
N THR A 108 2.09 14.71 15.38
CA THR A 108 1.67 14.50 14.00
C THR A 108 0.26 15.04 13.83
N MET A 109 0.01 15.70 12.70
CA MET A 109 -1.33 15.94 12.17
C MET A 109 -2.21 14.72 12.46
N SER A 110 -3.34 14.91 13.15
CA SER A 110 -4.24 13.80 13.51
C SER A 110 -4.72 13.13 12.23
N LEU A 111 -4.44 11.84 12.06
CA LEU A 111 -4.90 11.04 10.93
C LEU A 111 -5.72 9.87 11.45
N SER A 112 -6.97 9.81 11.04
CA SER A 112 -7.85 8.66 11.25
C SER A 112 -8.37 8.19 9.91
N TRP A 113 -8.46 6.88 9.69
CA TRP A 113 -8.97 6.32 8.45
C TRP A 113 -9.78 5.06 8.69
N PHE A 114 -10.65 4.75 7.74
CA PHE A 114 -11.49 3.56 7.74
C PHE A 114 -11.60 2.99 6.34
N SER A 115 -11.33 1.70 6.20
CA SER A 115 -11.48 0.97 4.95
C SER A 115 -12.69 0.06 5.01
N LYS A 116 -13.50 0.07 3.96
CA LYS A 116 -14.59 -0.89 3.77
C LYS A 116 -14.46 -1.57 2.42
N VAL A 117 -14.51 -2.90 2.42
CA VAL A 117 -14.74 -3.69 1.20
C VAL A 117 -16.18 -3.48 0.75
N LEU A 118 -16.37 -3.11 -0.52
CA LEU A 118 -17.67 -2.85 -1.11
C LEU A 118 -18.45 -4.16 -1.29
N THR A 119 -19.67 -4.18 -0.77
CA THR A 119 -20.62 -5.26 -1.04
C THR A 119 -21.26 -5.06 -2.41
N GLN A 120 -22.00 -6.08 -2.88
CA GLN A 120 -22.76 -5.97 -4.12
C GLN A 120 -23.75 -4.78 -4.09
N SER A 121 -24.37 -4.50 -2.94
CA SER A 121 -25.33 -3.39 -2.81
C SER A 121 -24.66 -2.02 -2.81
N ASP A 122 -23.42 -1.92 -2.30
CA ASP A 122 -22.67 -0.67 -2.33
C ASP A 122 -22.25 -0.33 -3.77
N ALA A 123 -21.88 -1.33 -4.58
CA ALA A 123 -21.39 -1.11 -5.95
C ALA A 123 -22.49 -1.09 -7.03
N HIS A 124 -23.77 -1.24 -6.68
CA HIS A 124 -24.86 -1.29 -7.65
C HIS A 124 -25.43 0.11 -7.97
N ASN A 125 -25.75 0.37 -9.24
CA ASN A 125 -26.37 1.62 -9.68
C ASN A 125 -27.75 1.80 -9.04
N GLY A 126 -27.89 2.82 -8.19
CA GLY A 126 -29.12 3.11 -7.44
C GLY A 126 -29.09 2.64 -5.98
N GLY A 127 -28.06 1.90 -5.58
CA GLY A 127 -27.75 1.60 -4.18
C GLY A 127 -27.09 2.79 -3.46
N GLY A 128 -27.18 2.81 -2.13
CA GLY A 128 -26.40 3.70 -1.27
C GLY A 128 -25.27 2.95 -0.58
N TYR A 129 -24.20 3.64 -0.20
CA TYR A 129 -23.12 3.06 0.57
C TYR A 129 -23.52 2.92 2.04
N SER A 130 -23.47 1.71 2.58
CA SER A 130 -23.71 1.51 4.01
C SER A 130 -22.47 1.79 4.84
N ILE A 131 -22.48 2.81 5.68
CA ILE A 131 -21.34 3.18 6.51
C ILE A 131 -21.41 2.39 7.83
N PRO A 132 -20.35 1.66 8.22
CA PRO A 132 -20.26 1.07 9.56
C PRO A 132 -20.34 2.14 10.64
N ARG A 133 -21.11 1.91 11.71
CA ARG A 133 -21.37 2.91 12.75
C ARG A 133 -20.09 3.53 13.33
N ALA A 134 -19.11 2.69 13.66
CA ALA A 134 -17.82 3.13 14.19
C ALA A 134 -17.07 4.08 13.23
N CYS A 135 -17.21 3.90 11.91
CA CYS A 135 -16.65 4.81 10.91
C CYS A 135 -17.37 6.16 10.92
N ALA A 136 -18.70 6.15 10.87
CA ALA A 136 -19.49 7.37 10.84
C ALA A 136 -19.27 8.25 12.08
N GLU A 137 -19.18 7.65 13.26
CA GLU A 137 -19.00 8.35 14.53
C GLU A 137 -17.56 8.84 14.77
N SER A 138 -16.55 8.23 14.14
CA SER A 138 -15.13 8.61 14.34
C SER A 138 -14.57 9.52 13.26
N LEU A 139 -14.99 9.34 12.00
CA LEU A 139 -14.43 10.06 10.87
C LEU A 139 -15.24 11.28 10.45
N PHE A 140 -16.57 11.17 10.41
CA PHE A 140 -17.40 12.22 9.83
C PHE A 140 -17.84 13.24 10.88
N PRO A 141 -18.10 14.50 10.48
CA PRO A 141 -18.75 15.47 11.35
C PRO A 141 -20.04 14.88 11.94
N PRO A 142 -20.36 15.16 13.21
CA PRO A 142 -21.53 14.59 13.87
C PRO A 142 -22.81 15.11 13.23
N LEU A 143 -23.77 14.21 13.00
CA LEU A 143 -25.11 14.59 12.58
C LEU A 143 -25.88 15.26 13.71
N ASN A 144 -26.82 16.13 13.35
CA ASN A 144 -27.81 16.62 14.30
C ASN A 144 -28.93 15.58 14.50
N TYR A 145 -28.85 14.81 15.58
CA TYR A 145 -29.83 13.75 15.88
C TYR A 145 -31.18 14.25 16.40
N ALA A 146 -31.34 15.57 16.61
CA ALA A 146 -32.63 16.16 16.94
C ALA A 146 -33.57 16.27 15.73
N ASP A 147 -33.02 16.19 14.51
CA ASP A 147 -33.81 16.25 13.29
C ASP A 147 -34.61 14.95 13.07
N ASP A 148 -35.81 15.07 12.48
CA ASP A 148 -36.64 13.89 12.11
C ASP A 148 -35.87 12.91 11.20
N THR A 149 -35.02 13.45 10.33
CA THR A 149 -34.11 12.69 9.48
C THR A 149 -32.72 13.34 9.46
N PRO A 150 -31.81 12.93 10.37
CA PRO A 150 -30.48 13.51 10.47
C PRO A 150 -29.67 13.30 9.19
N LEU A 151 -29.18 14.38 8.58
CA LEU A 151 -28.38 14.35 7.35
C LEU A 151 -27.39 15.51 7.27
N GLN A 152 -26.36 15.35 6.44
CA GLN A 152 -25.40 16.39 6.09
C GLN A 152 -24.80 16.15 4.69
N THR A 153 -24.17 17.17 4.13
CA THR A 153 -23.32 17.03 2.94
C THR A 153 -21.87 16.88 3.38
N LEU A 154 -21.21 15.84 2.90
CA LEU A 154 -19.77 15.64 3.06
C LEU A 154 -19.07 16.04 1.77
N SER A 155 -18.02 16.84 1.88
CA SER A 155 -17.09 17.13 0.78
C SER A 155 -15.81 16.33 1.01
N VAL A 156 -15.46 15.44 0.07
CA VAL A 156 -14.36 14.49 0.24
C VAL A 156 -13.44 14.55 -0.98
N THR A 157 -12.16 14.79 -0.75
CA THR A 157 -11.17 14.93 -1.82
C THR A 157 -10.48 13.60 -2.12
N ASP A 158 -10.43 13.18 -3.38
CA ASP A 158 -9.69 11.98 -3.77
C ASP A 158 -8.17 12.22 -3.86
N MET A 159 -7.40 11.15 -4.11
CA MET A 159 -5.94 11.22 -4.22
C MET A 159 -5.43 12.04 -5.41
N HIS A 160 -6.33 12.44 -6.31
CA HIS A 160 -6.02 13.27 -7.48
C HIS A 160 -6.47 14.73 -7.28
N GLY A 161 -7.01 15.09 -6.12
CA GLY A 161 -7.50 16.43 -5.80
C GLY A 161 -8.93 16.70 -6.29
N THR A 162 -9.63 15.71 -6.84
CA THR A 162 -11.03 15.88 -7.24
C THR A 162 -11.92 15.81 -6.02
N VAL A 163 -12.79 16.81 -5.87
CA VAL A 163 -13.75 16.89 -4.77
C VAL A 163 -15.04 16.15 -5.12
N TRP A 164 -15.48 15.28 -4.21
CA TRP A 164 -16.71 14.50 -4.32
C TRP A 164 -17.66 14.85 -3.19
N GLU A 165 -18.87 15.25 -3.54
CA GLU A 165 -19.92 15.55 -2.56
C GLU A 165 -20.83 14.35 -2.32
N PHE A 166 -21.05 14.01 -1.06
CA PHE A 166 -21.94 12.91 -0.65
C PHE A 166 -23.00 13.39 0.33
N ARG A 167 -24.25 12.97 0.12
CA ARG A 167 -25.29 13.09 1.15
C ARG A 167 -25.15 11.96 2.16
N HIS A 168 -24.67 12.28 3.35
CA HIS A 168 -24.65 11.40 4.53
C HIS A 168 -25.98 11.51 5.27
N ILE A 169 -26.65 10.40 5.52
CA ILE A 169 -27.98 10.35 6.14
C ILE A 169 -28.09 9.17 7.12
N PHE A 170 -28.74 9.40 8.26
CA PHE A 170 -29.03 8.36 9.25
C PHE A 170 -30.53 8.01 9.24
N ARG A 171 -30.87 6.88 8.60
CA ARG A 171 -32.27 6.49 8.36
C ARG A 171 -32.47 4.97 8.29
N GLY A 172 -33.71 4.54 8.07
CA GLY A 172 -34.10 3.13 7.91
C GLY A 172 -34.58 2.48 9.20
N ASN A 173 -35.01 1.22 9.11
CA ASN A 173 -35.43 0.42 10.26
C ASN A 173 -34.80 -0.99 10.19
N PRO A 174 -33.78 -1.30 11.02
CA PRO A 174 -33.15 -0.43 12.01
C PRO A 174 -32.38 0.74 11.36
N LYS A 175 -32.21 1.85 12.10
CA LYS A 175 -31.49 3.04 11.61
C LYS A 175 -30.02 2.73 11.32
N ARG A 176 -29.49 3.22 10.19
CA ARG A 176 -28.12 3.02 9.73
C ARG A 176 -27.59 4.28 9.05
N HIS A 177 -26.28 4.45 9.05
CA HIS A 177 -25.59 5.51 8.33
C HIS A 177 -25.42 5.13 6.85
N LEU A 178 -25.79 6.03 5.95
CA LEU A 178 -25.73 5.81 4.50
C LEU A 178 -25.11 7.01 3.78
N LEU A 179 -24.30 6.77 2.74
CA LEU A 179 -24.09 7.77 1.68
C LEU A 179 -25.07 7.48 0.55
N THR A 180 -25.78 8.51 0.10
CA THR A 180 -26.86 8.39 -0.90
C THR A 180 -26.54 9.20 -2.15
N THR A 181 -27.04 10.43 -2.26
CA THR A 181 -26.72 11.34 -3.37
C THR A 181 -25.21 11.50 -3.48
N GLY A 182 -24.69 11.45 -4.71
CA GLY A 182 -23.25 11.50 -5.01
C GLY A 182 -22.57 10.12 -5.10
N TRP A 183 -23.04 9.13 -4.32
CA TRP A 183 -22.38 7.82 -4.25
C TRP A 183 -22.36 7.06 -5.58
N SER A 184 -23.50 6.91 -6.26
CA SER A 184 -23.55 6.21 -7.55
C SER A 184 -22.69 6.87 -8.63
N ARG A 185 -22.54 8.21 -8.57
CA ARG A 185 -21.65 8.97 -9.46
C ARG A 185 -20.19 8.68 -9.16
N PHE A 186 -19.82 8.58 -7.88
CA PHE A 186 -18.48 8.17 -7.46
C PHE A 186 -18.17 6.73 -7.90
N VAL A 187 -19.08 5.78 -7.67
CA VAL A 187 -18.93 4.38 -8.12
C VAL A 187 -18.71 4.30 -9.63
N THR A 188 -19.57 4.97 -10.42
CA THR A 188 -19.44 5.00 -11.88
C THR A 188 -18.15 5.70 -12.31
N GLY A 189 -17.88 6.89 -11.76
CA GLY A 189 -16.74 7.71 -12.13
C GLY A 189 -15.38 7.07 -11.80
N LYS A 190 -15.33 6.25 -10.74
CA LYS A 190 -14.16 5.50 -10.33
C LYS A 190 -14.18 4.04 -10.79
N SER A 191 -15.16 3.63 -11.60
CA SER A 191 -15.31 2.24 -12.06
C SER A 191 -15.23 1.20 -10.92
N LEU A 192 -15.84 1.51 -9.76
CA LEU A 192 -15.80 0.64 -8.58
C LEU A 192 -16.71 -0.57 -8.77
N THR A 193 -16.25 -1.71 -8.26
CA THR A 193 -16.96 -2.99 -8.30
C THR A 193 -17.04 -3.63 -6.91
N LYS A 194 -17.88 -4.65 -6.77
CA LYS A 194 -17.89 -5.49 -5.55
C LYS A 194 -16.47 -6.01 -5.30
N GLU A 195 -16.07 -6.02 -4.03
CA GLU A 195 -14.74 -6.39 -3.49
C GLU A 195 -13.64 -5.32 -3.63
N ASP A 196 -13.86 -4.24 -4.39
CA ASP A 196 -13.01 -3.07 -4.24
C ASP A 196 -13.20 -2.50 -2.83
N SER A 197 -12.21 -1.76 -2.32
CA SER A 197 -12.34 -1.08 -1.03
C SER A 197 -12.26 0.42 -1.20
N VAL A 198 -13.06 1.12 -0.40
CA VAL A 198 -13.00 2.57 -0.25
C VAL A 198 -12.45 2.91 1.12
N VAL A 199 -11.47 3.82 1.14
CA VAL A 199 -10.75 4.24 2.33
C VAL A 199 -11.08 5.70 2.61
N PHE A 200 -11.93 5.96 3.60
CA PHE A 200 -12.18 7.33 4.06
C PHE A 200 -11.11 7.73 5.08
N MET A 201 -10.68 8.98 5.01
CA MET A 201 -9.64 9.54 5.88
C MET A 201 -10.09 10.89 6.39
N LYS A 202 -9.77 11.19 7.64
CA LYS A 202 -9.86 12.52 8.24
C LYS A 202 -8.47 12.97 8.66
N VAL A 203 -8.08 14.18 8.24
CA VAL A 203 -6.74 14.72 8.44
C VAL A 203 -6.80 16.08 9.13
N GLY A 204 -5.95 16.26 10.14
CA GLY A 204 -5.69 17.56 10.76
C GLY A 204 -6.81 18.08 11.66
N VAL A 205 -6.65 19.33 12.08
CA VAL A 205 -7.56 20.05 12.99
C VAL A 205 -8.76 20.62 12.23
N GLU A 206 -8.59 20.93 10.94
CA GLU A 206 -9.65 21.40 10.05
C GLU A 206 -10.60 20.28 9.59
N GLU A 207 -10.37 19.05 10.06
CA GLU A 207 -11.19 17.86 9.80
C GLU A 207 -11.41 17.57 8.31
N GLU A 208 -10.40 17.84 7.48
CA GLU A 208 -10.45 17.61 6.04
C GLU A 208 -10.66 16.12 5.73
N LEU A 209 -11.60 15.83 4.82
CA LEU A 209 -11.95 14.47 4.45
C LEU A 209 -11.34 14.09 3.11
N PHE A 210 -10.72 12.91 3.07
CA PHE A 210 -10.16 12.34 1.85
C PHE A 210 -10.69 10.93 1.58
N VAL A 211 -10.59 10.50 0.31
CA VAL A 211 -10.97 9.15 -0.11
C VAL A 211 -9.87 8.51 -0.98
N GLY A 212 -9.44 7.32 -0.57
CA GLY A 212 -8.58 6.43 -1.35
C GLY A 212 -9.32 5.19 -1.83
N ILE A 213 -8.77 4.53 -2.84
CA ILE A 213 -9.34 3.31 -3.44
C ILE A 213 -8.29 2.20 -3.36
N ARG A 214 -8.75 0.98 -3.03
CA ARG A 214 -7.96 -0.25 -3.15
C ARG A 214 -8.72 -1.18 -4.07
N ARG A 215 -8.11 -1.63 -5.16
CA ARG A 215 -8.80 -2.52 -6.08
C ARG A 215 -8.76 -3.94 -5.54
N ARG A 216 -9.82 -4.70 -5.84
CA ARG A 216 -9.79 -6.15 -5.62
C ARG A 216 -8.65 -6.73 -6.45
N ARG A 217 -7.91 -7.67 -5.88
CA ARG A 217 -6.80 -8.30 -6.58
C ARG A 217 -7.33 -9.12 -7.76
N ARG A 218 -7.00 -8.70 -8.98
CA ARG A 218 -7.25 -9.51 -10.18
C ARG A 218 -5.96 -10.26 -10.51
N MET A 219 -6.01 -11.59 -10.57
CA MET A 219 -4.86 -12.36 -11.06
C MET A 219 -4.56 -11.94 -12.50
N GLY A 220 -3.33 -11.48 -12.78
CA GLY A 220 -2.91 -11.06 -14.11
C GLY A 220 -2.67 -9.56 -14.31
N GLU A 221 -2.90 -8.69 -13.31
CA GLU A 221 -2.44 -7.28 -13.33
C GLU A 221 -0.95 -7.15 -12.99
N LEU A 222 -0.16 -7.98 -13.67
CA LEU A 222 1.28 -8.07 -13.53
C LEU A 222 1.95 -7.04 -14.44
N ARG A 223 3.12 -6.55 -14.05
CA ARG A 223 3.92 -5.59 -14.82
C ARG A 223 4.29 -6.13 -16.18
N GLY A 224 4.49 -5.24 -17.14
CA GLY A 224 5.02 -5.62 -18.45
C GLY A 224 6.39 -6.26 -18.28
N ARG A 225 6.58 -7.49 -18.78
CA ARG A 225 7.84 -8.24 -18.76
C ARG A 225 9.06 -7.37 -19.08
N GLY A 226 8.96 -6.51 -20.09
CA GLY A 226 10.06 -5.64 -20.52
C GLY A 226 10.52 -4.63 -19.45
N GLU A 227 9.61 -4.12 -18.62
CA GLU A 227 9.97 -3.21 -17.52
C GLU A 227 10.81 -3.93 -16.47
N VAL A 228 10.34 -5.11 -16.05
CA VAL A 228 10.99 -5.94 -15.02
C VAL A 228 12.37 -6.39 -15.50
N VAL A 229 12.46 -6.91 -16.73
CA VAL A 229 13.73 -7.34 -17.34
C VAL A 229 14.71 -6.17 -17.48
N ASN A 230 14.25 -4.99 -17.90
CA ASN A 230 15.10 -3.80 -18.02
C ASN A 230 15.66 -3.37 -16.65
N ALA A 231 14.84 -3.39 -15.60
CA ALA A 231 15.29 -3.10 -14.23
C ALA A 231 16.34 -4.12 -13.76
N MET A 232 16.11 -5.43 -13.99
CA MET A 232 17.05 -6.49 -13.63
C MET A 232 18.40 -6.34 -14.33
N ARG A 233 18.40 -6.12 -15.65
CA ARG A 233 19.63 -5.93 -16.44
C ARG A 233 20.42 -4.71 -15.98
N LYS A 234 19.75 -3.58 -15.73
CA LYS A 234 20.41 -2.37 -15.21
C LYS A 234 21.01 -2.61 -13.82
N ALA A 235 20.27 -3.29 -12.95
CA ALA A 235 20.75 -3.64 -11.62
C ALA A 235 22.02 -4.51 -11.69
N TRP A 236 22.06 -5.52 -12.57
CA TRP A 236 23.25 -6.35 -12.79
C TRP A 236 24.40 -5.59 -13.45
N ALA A 237 24.11 -4.58 -14.29
CA ALA A 237 25.13 -3.71 -14.87
C ALA A 237 25.69 -2.68 -13.88
N GLY A 238 25.15 -2.59 -12.65
CA GLY A 238 25.55 -1.57 -11.67
C GLY A 238 24.99 -0.17 -11.99
N GLU A 239 24.05 -0.08 -12.94
CA GLU A 239 23.43 1.16 -13.37
C GLU A 239 22.26 1.53 -12.45
N THR A 240 21.95 2.83 -12.38
CA THR A 240 20.76 3.30 -11.69
C THR A 240 19.49 2.79 -12.40
N PHE A 241 18.54 2.27 -11.64
CA PHE A 241 17.31 1.69 -12.19
C PHE A 241 16.08 2.05 -11.35
N GLU A 242 14.95 2.21 -12.04
CA GLU A 242 13.67 2.53 -11.44
C GLU A 242 12.88 1.24 -11.19
N VAL A 243 12.22 1.16 -10.05
CA VAL A 243 11.28 0.10 -9.73
C VAL A 243 10.03 0.68 -9.10
N THR A 244 8.89 0.08 -9.42
CA THR A 244 7.60 0.56 -8.97
C THR A 244 6.86 -0.55 -8.23
N TYR A 245 6.36 -0.25 -7.04
CA TYR A 245 5.76 -1.21 -6.13
C TYR A 245 4.34 -0.82 -5.75
N TYR A 246 3.43 -1.78 -5.93
CA TYR A 246 2.04 -1.71 -5.49
C TYR A 246 1.87 -2.60 -4.24
N PRO A 247 1.76 -2.03 -3.03
CA PRO A 247 1.71 -2.81 -1.79
C PRO A 247 0.62 -3.89 -1.74
N ARG A 248 -0.47 -3.70 -2.50
CA ARG A 248 -1.63 -4.60 -2.51
C ARG A 248 -1.64 -5.61 -3.67
N LYS A 249 -0.72 -5.49 -4.65
CA LYS A 249 -0.70 -6.38 -5.84
C LYS A 249 0.34 -7.51 -5.76
N GLY A 250 1.37 -7.38 -4.93
CA GLY A 250 2.46 -8.35 -4.80
C GLY A 250 2.31 -9.30 -3.61
N THR A 251 2.86 -10.51 -3.73
CA THR A 251 3.00 -11.50 -2.64
C THR A 251 4.29 -11.36 -1.86
N LEU A 252 5.34 -10.78 -2.47
CA LEU A 252 6.68 -10.70 -1.90
C LEU A 252 7.23 -9.28 -1.99
N GLU A 253 7.81 -8.82 -0.87
CA GLU A 253 8.64 -7.63 -0.84
C GLU A 253 9.99 -7.96 -1.51
N PHE A 254 10.20 -7.49 -2.74
CA PHE A 254 11.46 -7.69 -3.47
C PHE A 254 12.50 -6.60 -3.20
N ILE A 255 12.17 -5.65 -2.32
CA ILE A 255 13.04 -4.58 -1.84
C ILE A 255 12.94 -4.58 -0.33
N VAL A 256 14.01 -4.96 0.35
CA VAL A 256 14.00 -5.18 1.81
C VAL A 256 15.10 -4.35 2.45
N GLY A 257 14.79 -3.62 3.52
CA GLY A 257 15.78 -2.84 4.27
C GLY A 257 16.92 -3.72 4.80
N VAL A 258 18.16 -3.23 4.70
CA VAL A 258 19.36 -3.97 5.14
C VAL A 258 19.24 -4.44 6.59
N ASP A 259 18.78 -3.58 7.50
CA ASP A 259 18.59 -3.93 8.92
C ASP A 259 17.63 -5.12 9.14
N ALA A 260 16.63 -5.28 8.27
CA ALA A 260 15.68 -6.38 8.35
C ALA A 260 16.33 -7.70 7.89
N VAL A 261 17.06 -7.66 6.78
CA VAL A 261 17.80 -8.82 6.27
C VAL A 261 18.89 -9.25 7.26
N GLU A 262 19.70 -8.32 7.75
CA GLU A 262 20.76 -8.61 8.72
C GLU A 262 20.24 -9.14 10.05
N ARG A 263 19.05 -8.70 10.50
CA ARG A 263 18.41 -9.27 11.69
C ARG A 263 18.02 -10.72 11.46
N VAL A 264 17.43 -11.03 10.31
CA VAL A 264 17.03 -12.40 9.94
C VAL A 264 18.26 -13.28 9.78
N LEU A 265 19.33 -12.80 9.15
CA LEU A 265 20.57 -13.57 8.95
C LEU A 265 21.33 -13.88 10.25
N ARG A 266 21.05 -13.18 11.35
CA ARG A 266 21.62 -13.48 12.68
C ARG A 266 20.90 -14.63 13.38
N GLU A 267 19.68 -14.95 12.98
CA GLU A 267 18.93 -16.06 13.54
C GLU A 267 19.42 -17.39 12.97
N ARG A 268 19.31 -18.46 13.77
CA ARG A 268 19.57 -19.82 13.27
C ARG A 268 18.32 -20.38 12.62
N TRP A 269 18.29 -20.35 11.30
CA TRP A 269 17.28 -21.04 10.51
C TRP A 269 17.66 -22.51 10.37
N ALA A 270 16.81 -23.39 10.91
CA ALA A 270 16.97 -24.83 10.82
C ALA A 270 15.60 -25.50 10.71
N PRO A 271 15.52 -26.70 10.10
CA PRO A 271 14.29 -27.47 10.11
C PRO A 271 13.71 -27.61 11.52
N GLY A 272 12.43 -27.31 11.68
CA GLY A 272 11.72 -27.34 12.97
C GLY A 272 11.66 -25.99 13.71
N VAL A 273 12.30 -24.93 13.22
CA VAL A 273 12.11 -23.58 13.77
C VAL A 273 10.65 -23.15 13.60
N ARG A 274 10.00 -22.75 14.70
CA ARG A 274 8.62 -22.23 14.66
C ARG A 274 8.61 -20.84 14.05
N VAL A 275 7.77 -20.67 13.03
CA VAL A 275 7.54 -19.39 12.37
C VAL A 275 6.10 -18.96 12.53
N LYS A 276 5.88 -17.64 12.49
CA LYS A 276 4.55 -17.06 12.35
C LYS A 276 4.59 -16.00 11.27
N MET A 277 3.58 -15.99 10.41
CA MET A 277 3.43 -15.04 9.32
C MET A 277 2.13 -14.26 9.54
N ALA A 278 2.21 -12.93 9.44
CA ALA A 278 1.01 -12.10 9.41
C ALA A 278 0.42 -12.14 7.99
N VAL A 279 -0.85 -12.48 7.87
CA VAL A 279 -1.61 -12.39 6.62
C VAL A 279 -2.65 -11.29 6.80
N GLU A 280 -2.63 -10.29 5.90
CA GLU A 280 -3.64 -9.25 5.87
C GLU A 280 -4.88 -9.73 5.14
N MET A 281 -6.02 -9.62 5.80
CA MET A 281 -7.34 -9.87 5.23
C MET A 281 -7.81 -8.64 4.46
N GLU A 282 -8.80 -8.80 3.57
CA GLU A 282 -9.31 -7.70 2.74
C GLU A 282 -9.80 -6.49 3.56
N ASP A 283 -10.34 -6.74 4.76
CA ASP A 283 -10.79 -5.73 5.71
C ASP A 283 -9.67 -5.12 6.58
N SER A 284 -8.40 -5.31 6.18
CA SER A 284 -7.19 -4.81 6.85
C SER A 284 -6.91 -5.43 8.24
N ARG A 285 -7.66 -6.46 8.66
CA ARG A 285 -7.31 -7.27 9.84
C ARG A 285 -6.07 -8.13 9.53
N LYS A 286 -5.21 -8.31 10.53
CA LYS A 286 -4.07 -9.24 10.45
C LYS A 286 -4.42 -10.53 11.17
N ILE A 287 -4.28 -11.66 10.49
CA ILE A 287 -4.31 -12.98 11.11
C ILE A 287 -2.88 -13.54 11.20
N TRP A 288 -2.58 -14.31 12.24
CA TRP A 288 -1.29 -14.96 12.39
C TRP A 288 -1.40 -16.42 11.97
N VAL A 289 -0.67 -16.79 10.93
CA VAL A 289 -0.52 -18.17 10.49
C VAL A 289 0.76 -18.72 11.11
N HIS A 290 0.65 -19.87 11.78
CA HIS A 290 1.78 -20.54 12.43
C HIS A 290 2.28 -21.69 11.56
N GLY A 291 3.59 -21.93 11.57
CA GLY A 291 4.19 -23.02 10.82
C GLY A 291 5.57 -23.38 11.33
N PHE A 292 6.24 -24.27 10.60
CA PHE A 292 7.61 -24.69 10.86
C PHE A 292 8.44 -24.46 9.62
N PHE A 293 9.68 -24.01 9.81
CA PHE A 293 10.69 -23.98 8.76
C PHE A 293 11.10 -25.42 8.42
N ILE A 294 11.21 -25.76 7.14
CA ILE A 294 11.43 -27.14 6.67
C ILE A 294 12.63 -27.29 5.73
N VAL A 295 13.34 -26.20 5.40
CA VAL A 295 14.44 -26.16 4.42
C VAL A 295 15.79 -26.15 5.13
#